data_AF-A0A3B9PXY9-F1
#
_entry.id   AF-A0A3B9PXY9-F1
#
_cell.length_a   1.000
_cell.length_b   1.000
_cell.length_c   1.000
_cell.angle_alpha   90.00
_cell.angle_beta   90.00
_cell.angle_gamma   90.00
#
_symmetry.space_group_name_H-M   'P 1'
#
loop_
_entity.id
_entity.type
_entity.pdbx_description
1 polymer ?
#
loop_
_entity_poly.entity_id
_entity_poly.type
_entity_poly.pdbx_seq_one_letter_code
_entity_poly.pdbx_strand_id
1 'polypeptide(L)' 'MIKWSEKAMSQTGCSEILYTGGVASSSYIRSKVEEHFHGRQCRIVFGKPSLSSDNAVGIGLLGVKALWQ' A
#
# COMPACT_ATOMS: atom_id res chain seq x y z
N MET A 1 7.39 7.31 4.61
CA MET A 1 6.91 6.21 3.75
C MET A 1 8.02 5.73 2.84
N ILE A 2 8.50 6.56 1.89
CA ILE A 2 9.57 6.24 0.92
C ILE A 2 10.79 5.52 1.52
N LYS A 3 11.53 6.16 2.44
CA LYS A 3 12.77 5.61 3.01
C LYS A 3 12.59 4.23 3.66
N TRP A 4 11.47 4.03 4.34
CA TRP A 4 11.16 2.76 4.99
C TRP A 4 10.80 1.68 3.97
N SER A 5 10.08 2.06 2.92
CA SER A 5 9.78 1.16 1.82
C SER A 5 11.04 0.70 1.10
N GLU A 6 11.96 1.61 0.77
CA GLU A 6 13.25 1.26 0.16
C GLU A 6 14.07 0.30 1.03
N LYS A 7 14.11 0.55 2.35
CA LYS A 7 14.77 -0.35 3.31
C LYS A 7 14.08 -1.71 3.39
N ALA A 8 12.76 -1.75 3.43
CA ALA A 8 12.02 -3.01 3.48
C ALA A 8 12.26 -3.83 2.20
N MET A 9 12.17 -3.19 1.02
CA MET A 9 12.46 -3.84 -0.26
C MET A 9 13.87 -4.43 -0.30
N SER A 10 14.89 -3.71 0.18
CA SER A 10 16.26 -4.23 0.17
C SER A 10 16.46 -5.41 1.13
N GLN A 11 15.69 -5.47 2.23
CA GLN A 11 15.77 -6.54 3.21
C GLN A 11 14.94 -7.77 2.84
N THR A 12 13.80 -7.59 2.18
CA THR A 12 12.87 -8.70 1.89
C THR A 12 12.91 -9.18 0.43
N GLY A 13 13.48 -8.38 -0.47
CA GLY A 13 13.40 -8.62 -1.92
C GLY A 13 12.02 -8.34 -2.54
N CYS A 14 11.04 -7.88 -1.76
CA CYS A 14 9.73 -7.52 -2.28
C CYS A 14 9.82 -6.26 -3.15
N SER A 15 9.32 -6.31 -4.38
CA SER A 15 9.30 -5.17 -5.32
C SER A 15 7.91 -4.56 -5.51
N GLU A 16 6.88 -5.15 -4.90
CA GLU A 16 5.52 -4.61 -4.88
C GLU A 16 5.17 -4.09 -3.49
N ILE A 17 4.71 -2.84 -3.42
CA ILE A 17 4.37 -2.18 -2.15
C ILE A 17 2.93 -1.68 -2.23
N LEU A 18 2.11 -2.12 -1.27
CA LEU A 18 0.77 -1.59 -1.04
C LEU A 18 0.79 -0.56 0.08
N TYR A 19 0.40 0.67 -0.24
CA TYR A 19 0.10 1.70 0.76
C TYR A 19 -1.41 1.76 1.01
N THR A 20 -1.78 1.61 2.28
CA THR A 20 -3.15 1.74 2.80
C THR A 20 -3.12 2.50 4.12
N GLY A 21 -4.29 2.79 4.71
CA GLY A 21 -4.44 3.63 5.89
C GLY A 21 -4.88 5.06 5.55
N GLY A 22 -5.46 5.77 6.52
CA GLY A 22 -6.02 7.11 6.32
C GLY A 22 -5.01 8.12 5.73
N VAL A 23 -3.75 8.08 6.16
CA VAL A 23 -2.68 8.93 5.62
C VAL A 23 -2.41 8.64 4.13
N ALA A 24 -2.50 7.38 3.73
CA ALA A 24 -2.35 6.98 2.33
C ALA A 24 -3.55 7.40 1.45
N SER A 25 -4.62 8.00 1.99
CA SER A 25 -5.69 8.62 1.20
C SER A 25 -5.33 10.00 0.65
N SER A 26 -4.30 10.66 1.20
CA SER A 26 -3.86 11.99 0.77
C SER A 26 -3.35 11.99 -0.67
N SER A 27 -3.99 12.77 -1.54
CA SER A 27 -3.58 12.95 -2.94
C SER A 27 -2.15 13.51 -3.06
N TYR A 28 -1.77 14.43 -2.17
CA TYR A 28 -0.42 14.99 -2.13
C TYR A 28 0.63 13.92 -1.81
N ILE A 29 0.39 13.08 -0.80
CA ILE A 29 1.32 12.00 -0.42
C ILE A 29 1.43 10.96 -1.54
N ARG A 30 0.30 10.55 -2.13
CA ARG A 30 0.27 9.61 -3.27
C ARG A 30 1.15 10.11 -4.40
N SER A 31 0.88 11.33 -4.86
CA SER A 31 1.63 11.95 -5.96
C SER A 31 3.13 12.00 -5.67
N LYS A 32 3.54 12.39 -4.45
CA LYS A 32 4.96 12.46 -4.10
C LYS A 32 5.65 11.10 -4.02
N VAL A 33 4.95 10.07 -3.54
CA VAL A 33 5.48 8.71 -3.51
C VAL A 33 5.58 8.14 -4.92
N GLU A 34 4.54 8.30 -5.74
CA GLU A 34 4.52 7.85 -7.14
C GLU A 34 5.62 8.53 -7.95
N GLU A 35 5.79 9.85 -7.80
CA GLU A 35 6.86 10.63 -8.43
C GLU A 35 8.25 10.09 -8.05
N HIS A 36 8.51 9.81 -6.77
CA HIS A 36 9.81 9.30 -6.31
C HIS A 36 10.18 7.92 -6.88
N PHE A 37 9.19 7.04 -7.01
CA PHE A 37 9.38 5.67 -7.51
C PHE A 37 9.14 5.53 -9.02
N HIS A 38 8.75 6.60 -9.71
CA HIS A 38 8.51 6.59 -11.14
C HIS A 38 9.75 6.12 -11.91
N GLY A 39 9.57 5.16 -12.82
CA GLY A 39 10.65 4.59 -13.64
C GLY A 39 11.58 3.61 -12.92
N ARG A 40 11.36 3.31 -11.64
CA ARG A 40 12.12 2.27 -10.91
C ARG A 40 11.50 0.89 -11.13
N GLN A 41 12.30 -0.17 -10.95
CA GLN A 41 11.81 -1.57 -10.93
C GLN A 41 11.08 -1.90 -9.62
N CYS A 42 10.05 -1.13 -9.29
CA CYS A 42 9.16 -1.42 -8.17
C CYS A 42 7.74 -0.97 -8.50
N ARG A 43 6.76 -1.77 -8.10
CA ARG A 43 5.35 -1.47 -8.30
C ARG A 43 4.76 -0.87 -7.04
N ILE A 44 4.40 0.40 -7.13
CA ILE A 44 3.69 1.11 -6.06
C ILE A 44 2.19 0.99 -6.30
N VAL A 45 1.46 0.53 -5.28
CA VAL A 45 0.01 0.40 -5.29
C VAL A 45 -0.58 1.17 -4.13
N PHE A 46 -1.67 1.90 -4.37
CA PHE A 46 -2.46 2.54 -3.31
C PHE A 46 -3.84 1.90 -3.22
N GLY A 47 -4.32 1.73 -1.99
CA GLY A 47 -5.73 1.42 -1.75
C GLY A 47 -6.63 2.50 -2.38
N LYS A 48 -7.86 2.15 -2.75
CA LYS A 48 -8.86 3.15 -3.15
C LYS A 48 -9.00 4.18 -2.01
N PRO A 49 -9.01 5.50 -2.28
CA PRO A 49 -9.09 6.50 -1.21
C PRO A 49 -10.24 6.25 -0.22
N SER A 50 -11.42 5.92 -0.75
CA SER A 50 -12.62 5.60 0.02
C SER A 50 -12.51 4.34 0.90
N LEU A 51 -11.54 3.47 0.63
CA LEU A 51 -11.28 2.23 1.37
C LEU A 51 -9.96 2.27 2.14
N SER A 52 -9.23 3.40 2.11
CA SER A 52 -7.92 3.51 2.74
C SER A 52 -8.02 3.84 4.22
N SER A 53 -9.01 4.66 4.62
CA SER A 53 -9.32 4.90 6.04
C SER A 53 -9.98 3.68 6.68
N ASP A 54 -10.05 3.66 8.01
CA ASP A 54 -10.57 2.53 8.78
C ASP A 54 -11.98 2.14 8.32
N ASN A 55 -12.14 0.88 7.91
CA ASN A 55 -13.40 0.30 7.47
C ASN A 55 -13.37 -1.23 7.63
N ALA A 56 -14.55 -1.86 7.47
CA ALA A 56 -14.72 -3.30 7.67
C ALA A 56 -14.34 -4.17 6.46
N VAL A 57 -14.01 -3.60 5.29
CA VAL A 57 -13.81 -4.38 4.05
C VAL A 57 -12.64 -5.34 4.17
N GLY A 58 -11.51 -4.87 4.71
CA GLY A 58 -10.32 -5.72 4.91
C GLY A 58 -10.61 -6.87 5.87
N ILE A 59 -11.31 -6.59 6.98
CA ILE A 59 -11.68 -7.61 7.97
C ILE A 59 -12.64 -8.63 7.37
N GLY A 60 -13.69 -8.19 6.66
CA GLY A 60 -14.64 -9.08 6.00
C GLY A 60 -13.97 -10.00 4.98
N LEU A 61 -13.10 -9.44 4.13
CA LEU A 61 -12.37 -10.22 3.12
C LEU A 61 -11.43 -11.24 3.76
N LEU A 62 -10.67 -10.85 4.78
CA LEU A 62 -9.75 -11.75 5.49
C LEU A 62 -10.51 -12.84 6.26
N GLY A 63 -11.64 -12.49 6.90
CA GLY A 63 -12.49 -13.43 7.63
C GLY A 63 -13.10 -14.49 6.71
N VAL A 64 -13.68 -14.07 5.58
CA VAL A 64 -14.21 -15.00 4.56
C VAL A 64 -13.11 -15.91 4.04
N LYS A 65 -11.94 -15.36 3.71
CA LYS A 65 -10.79 -16.17 3.24
C LYS A 65 -10.33 -17.19 4.29
N ALA A 66 -10.38 -16.86 5.57
CA ALA A 66 -9.98 -17.78 6.64
C ALA A 66 -11.04 -18.86 6.92
N LEU A 67 -12.33 -18.54 6.78
CA LEU A 67 -13.43 -19.46 7.10
C LEU A 67 -13.80 -20.40 5.95
N TRP A 68 -13.62 -19.98 4.69
CA TRP A 68 -14.05 -20.73 3.50
C TRP A 68 -12.87 -21.26 2.66
N GLN A 69 -11.72 -21.45 3.29
CA GLN A 69 -10.61 -22.25 2.75
C GLN A 69 -10.89 -23.75 2.90
#